data_AF-A0A939F698-F1
#
_entry.id   AF-A0A939F698-F1
#
_cell.length_a   1.000
_cell.length_b   1.000
_cell.length_c   1.000
_cell.angle_alpha   90.00
_cell.angle_beta   90.00
_cell.angle_gamma   90.00
#
_symmetry.space_group_name_H-M   'P 1'
#
loop_
_entity.id
_entity.type
_entity.pdbx_description
1 polymer ?
#
loop_
_entity_poly.entity_id
_entity_poly.type
_entity_poly.pdbx_seq_one_letter_code
_entity_poly.pdbx_strand_id
1 'polypeptide(L)'
;MADRTESGLLHLVGRARDGKLLLAEGDALDEGVRRLVAERDQARRSAGGQTGAIRALHRRLNAAEEAIAEAEKRAQAGEGIRSLVADLHHPMRFGGLIVCELCSTWDGSRFHGLITAHPCRTVNVLNQSQAAA
;
A
#
# COMPACT_ATOMS: atom_id res chain seq x y z
N MET A 1 -26.21 27.89 13.05
CA MET A 1 -27.54 27.94 13.70
C MET A 1 -27.30 27.60 15.15
N ALA A 2 -27.18 28.59 16.04
CA ALA A 2 -27.09 28.32 17.47
C ALA A 2 -28.39 27.65 17.91
N ASP A 3 -28.28 26.44 18.43
CA ASP A 3 -29.42 25.57 18.70
C ASP A 3 -30.25 26.16 19.85
N ARG A 4 -31.59 26.18 19.73
CA ARG A 4 -32.48 26.87 20.70
C ARG A 4 -32.31 26.34 22.13
N THR A 5 -31.79 25.13 22.25
CA THR A 5 -31.41 24.41 23.47
C THR A 5 -30.22 25.02 24.20
N GLU A 6 -29.22 25.51 23.47
CA GLU A 6 -27.99 26.09 24.05
C GLU A 6 -28.25 27.47 24.65
N SER A 7 -29.05 28.30 23.95
CA SER A 7 -29.51 29.59 24.47
C SER A 7 -30.45 29.45 25.68
N GLY A 8 -31.30 28.41 25.69
CA GLY A 8 -32.17 28.09 26.83
C GLY A 8 -31.38 27.64 28.07
N LEU A 9 -30.34 26.82 27.88
CA LEU A 9 -29.45 26.38 28.96
C LEU A 9 -28.62 27.52 29.55
N LEU A 10 -28.06 28.39 28.72
CA LEU A 10 -27.30 29.55 29.19
C LEU A 10 -28.17 30.51 30.01
N HIS A 11 -29.43 30.68 29.63
CA HIS A 11 -30.41 31.46 30.40
C HIS A 11 -30.69 30.83 31.78
N LEU A 12 -30.89 29.50 31.84
CA LEU A 12 -31.10 28.78 33.11
C LEU A 12 -29.86 28.84 34.02
N VAL A 13 -28.65 28.73 33.46
CA VAL A 13 -27.38 28.89 34.20
C VAL A 13 -27.22 30.32 34.73
N GLY A 14 -27.60 31.34 33.96
CA GLY A 14 -27.61 32.72 34.41
C GLY A 14 -28.50 32.92 35.64
N ARG A 15 -29.72 32.38 35.60
CA ARG A 15 -30.66 32.42 36.74
C ARG A 15 -30.22 31.59 37.95
N ALA A 16 -29.53 30.48 37.71
CA ALA A 16 -28.93 29.67 38.77
C ALA A 16 -27.90 30.47 39.57
N ARG A 17 -27.06 31.26 38.89
CA ARG A 17 -26.05 32.13 39.51
C ARG A 17 -26.65 33.25 40.36
N ASP A 18 -27.82 33.74 39.97
CA ASP A 18 -28.57 34.74 40.74
C ASP A 18 -29.37 34.12 41.92
N GLY A 19 -29.27 32.80 42.13
CA GLY A 19 -29.89 32.06 43.24
C GLY A 19 -31.39 31.80 43.09
N LYS A 20 -31.95 31.92 41.87
CA LYS A 20 -33.41 31.96 41.63
C LYS A 20 -33.90 30.89 40.64
N LEU A 21 -33.47 29.64 40.80
CA LEU A 21 -34.09 28.54 40.07
C LEU A 21 -35.27 27.98 40.86
N LEU A 22 -36.43 27.91 40.21
CA LEU A 22 -37.52 27.06 40.66
C LEU A 22 -37.12 25.59 40.44
N LEU A 23 -37.72 24.68 41.21
CA LEU A 23 -37.43 23.23 41.11
C LEU A 23 -37.54 22.72 39.67
N ALA A 24 -38.63 23.04 38.97
CA ALA A 24 -38.85 22.65 37.59
C ALA A 24 -37.80 23.23 36.61
N GLU A 25 -37.23 24.39 36.92
CA GLU A 25 -36.17 25.01 36.13
C GLU A 25 -34.82 24.33 36.39
N GLY A 26 -34.59 23.86 37.62
CA GLY A 26 -33.46 23.01 37.99
C GLY A 26 -33.51 21.65 37.29
N ASP A 27 -34.68 21.01 37.25
CA ASP A 27 -34.88 19.74 36.54
C ASP A 27 -34.66 19.89 35.03
N ALA A 28 -35.16 20.98 34.44
CA ALA A 28 -34.94 21.29 33.03
C ALA A 28 -33.46 21.57 32.72
N LEU A 29 -32.73 22.20 33.64
CA LEU A 29 -31.30 22.42 33.53
C LEU A 29 -30.52 21.10 33.60
N ASP A 30 -30.84 20.24 34.56
CA ASP A 30 -30.16 18.93 34.74
C ASP A 30 -30.38 18.03 33.51
N GLU A 31 -31.62 17.94 33.01
CA GLU A 31 -31.93 17.17 31.81
C GLU A 31 -31.19 17.72 30.57
N GLY A 32 -31.16 19.04 30.41
CA GLY A 32 -30.43 19.65 29.30
C GLY A 32 -28.91 19.43 29.38
N VAL A 33 -28.32 19.44 30.58
CA VAL A 33 -26.91 19.09 30.80
C VAL A 33 -26.64 17.63 30.47
N ARG A 34 -27.48 16.70 30.95
CA ARG A 34 -27.35 15.26 30.64
C ARG A 34 -27.40 15.00 29.15
N ARG A 35 -28.32 15.64 28.43
CA ARG A 35 -28.43 15.53 26.98
C ARG A 35 -27.17 16.02 26.27
N LEU A 36 -26.65 17.20 26.61
CA LEU A 36 -25.40 17.72 26.02
C LEU A 36 -24.19 16.80 26.29
N VAL A 37 -24.09 16.25 27.50
CA VAL A 37 -23.02 15.29 27.84
C VAL A 37 -23.14 14.04 26.96
N ALA A 38 -24.35 13.48 26.81
CA ALA A 38 -24.60 12.31 25.98
C ALA A 38 -24.28 12.55 24.49
N GLU A 39 -24.69 13.71 23.95
CA GLU A 39 -24.38 14.13 22.57
C GLU A 39 -22.88 14.28 22.35
N ARG A 40 -22.18 14.91 23.30
CA ARG A 40 -20.72 15.09 23.23
C ARG A 40 -19.96 13.77 23.32
N ASP A 41 -20.43 12.84 24.15
CA ASP A 41 -19.84 11.52 24.27
C ASP A 41 -20.06 10.68 23.01
N GLN A 42 -21.24 10.78 22.39
CA GLN A 42 -21.51 10.16 21.10
C GLN A 42 -20.60 10.75 20.00
N ALA A 43 -20.46 12.07 19.93
CA ALA A 43 -19.57 12.72 18.98
C ALA A 43 -18.10 12.29 19.18
N ARG A 44 -17.63 12.21 20.43
CA ARG A 44 -16.28 11.70 20.77
C ARG A 44 -16.07 10.26 20.32
N ARG A 45 -17.03 9.36 20.53
CA ARG A 45 -16.95 7.96 20.07
C ARG A 45 -16.90 7.88 18.54
N SER A 46 -17.73 8.64 17.84
CA SER A 46 -17.74 8.69 16.37
C SER A 46 -16.43 9.26 15.80
N ALA A 47 -15.92 10.36 16.37
CA ALA A 47 -14.65 10.96 15.96
C ALA A 47 -13.44 10.07 16.28
N GLY A 48 -13.48 9.36 17.41
CA GLY A 48 -12.49 8.33 17.75
C GLY A 48 -12.51 7.17 16.76
N GLY A 49 -13.71 6.73 16.34
CA GLY A 49 -13.88 5.72 15.29
C GLY A 49 -13.34 6.18 13.94
N GLN A 50 -13.61 7.41 13.53
CA GLN A 50 -13.08 7.99 12.29
C GLN A 50 -11.55 8.10 12.32
N THR A 51 -10.97 8.56 13.43
CA THR A 51 -9.52 8.63 13.61
C THR A 51 -8.89 7.23 13.57
N GLY A 52 -9.55 6.24 14.16
CA GLY A 52 -9.15 4.83 14.09
C GLY A 52 -9.17 4.28 12.67
N ALA A 53 -10.24 4.58 11.91
CA ALA A 53 -10.39 4.19 10.51
C ALA A 53 -9.31 4.83 9.62
N ILE A 54 -9.01 6.12 9.82
CA ILE A 54 -7.94 6.83 9.10
C ILE A 54 -6.58 6.18 9.39
N ARG A 55 -6.26 5.89 10.66
CA ARG A 55 -5.01 5.21 11.01
C ARG A 55 -4.92 3.80 10.41
N ALA A 56 -6.03 3.07 10.37
CA ALA A 56 -6.08 1.75 9.76
C ALA A 56 -5.86 1.81 8.23
N LEU A 57 -6.48 2.78 7.56
CA LEU A 57 -6.24 3.05 6.14
C LEU A 57 -4.78 3.41 5.88
N HIS A 58 -4.20 4.29 6.68
CA HIS A 58 -2.80 4.69 6.55
C HIS A 58 -1.85 3.49 6.70
N ARG A 59 -2.08 2.60 7.69
CA ARG A 59 -1.30 1.36 7.81
C ARG A 59 -1.43 0.44 6.59
N ARG A 60 -2.64 0.32 6.02
CA ARG A 60 -2.88 -0.48 4.81
C ARG A 60 -2.19 0.10 3.59
N LEU A 61 -2.19 1.42 3.47
CA LEU A 61 -1.51 2.12 2.38
C LEU A 61 0.01 1.89 2.46
N ASN A 62 0.61 2.11 3.62
CA ASN A 62 2.04 1.90 3.80
C ASN A 62 2.44 0.44 3.51
N ALA A 63 1.64 -0.54 3.96
CA ALA A 63 1.89 -1.94 3.65
C ALA A 63 1.77 -2.26 2.15
N ALA A 64 0.86 -1.59 1.43
CA ALA A 64 0.74 -1.74 -0.02
C ALA A 64 1.93 -1.12 -0.76
N GLU A 65 2.41 0.05 -0.32
CA GLU A 65 3.60 0.71 -0.87
C GLU A 65 4.85 -0.15 -0.69
N GLU A 66 5.05 -0.74 0.50
CA GLU A 66 6.15 -1.67 0.77
C GLU A 66 6.08 -2.91 -0.13
N ALA A 67 4.88 -3.47 -0.34
CA ALA A 67 4.69 -4.62 -1.21
C ALA A 67 5.00 -4.30 -2.68
N ILE A 68 4.64 -3.09 -3.15
CA ILE A 68 4.97 -2.62 -4.50
C ILE A 68 6.49 -2.45 -4.64
N ALA A 69 7.13 -1.76 -3.69
CA ALA A 69 8.57 -1.54 -3.74
C ALA A 69 9.37 -2.86 -3.77
N GLU A 70 8.94 -3.86 -2.98
CA GLU A 70 9.56 -5.18 -2.99
C GLU A 70 9.29 -5.94 -4.29
N ALA A 71 8.10 -5.81 -4.89
CA ALA A 71 7.80 -6.38 -6.20
C ALA A 71 8.65 -5.76 -7.31
N GLU A 72 8.83 -4.43 -7.30
CA GLU A 72 9.70 -3.70 -8.23
C GLU A 72 11.16 -4.15 -8.08
N LYS A 73 11.64 -4.29 -6.85
CA LYS A 73 13.00 -4.79 -6.58
C LYS A 73 13.20 -6.20 -7.14
N ARG A 74 12.22 -7.09 -6.98
CA ARG A 74 12.27 -8.45 -7.55
C ARG A 74 12.24 -8.41 -9.08
N ALA A 75 11.44 -7.54 -9.67
CA ALA A 75 11.40 -7.35 -11.12
C ALA A 75 12.75 -6.85 -11.67
N GLN A 76 13.37 -5.87 -10.99
CA GLN A 76 14.70 -5.36 -11.35
C GLN A 76 15.78 -6.44 -11.21
N ALA A 77 15.76 -7.23 -10.11
CA ALA A 77 16.67 -8.35 -9.94
C ALA A 77 16.49 -9.40 -11.05
N GLY A 78 15.24 -9.70 -11.42
CA GLY A 78 14.92 -10.59 -12.54
C GLY A 78 15.40 -10.06 -13.88
N GLU A 79 15.36 -8.74 -14.12
CA GLU A 79 15.94 -8.12 -15.31
C GLU A 79 17.46 -8.26 -15.34
N GLY A 80 18.15 -8.01 -14.22
CA GLY A 80 19.61 -8.17 -14.13
C GLY A 80 20.07 -9.60 -14.43
N ILE A 81 19.38 -10.60 -13.89
CA ILE A 81 19.66 -12.01 -14.20
C ILE A 81 19.42 -12.29 -15.69
N ARG A 82 18.37 -11.73 -16.28
CA ARG A 82 18.05 -11.93 -17.70
C ARG A 82 19.12 -11.33 -18.62
N SER A 83 19.56 -10.10 -18.33
CA SER A 83 20.67 -9.47 -19.05
C SER A 83 21.92 -10.34 -19.00
N LEU A 84 22.29 -10.82 -17.80
CA LEU A 84 23.46 -11.67 -17.62
C LEU A 84 23.36 -12.96 -18.45
N VAL A 85 22.19 -13.61 -18.48
CA VAL A 85 21.99 -14.82 -19.29
C VAL A 85 22.12 -14.52 -20.78
N ALA A 86 21.60 -13.39 -21.26
CA ALA A 86 21.73 -12.98 -22.66
C ALA A 86 23.20 -12.73 -23.04
N ASP A 87 23.96 -12.07 -22.17
CA ASP A 87 25.40 -11.80 -22.37
C ASP A 87 26.21 -13.10 -22.40
N LEU A 88 25.93 -14.01 -21.48
CA LEU A 88 26.58 -15.31 -21.39
C LEU A 88 26.26 -16.23 -22.58
N HIS A 89 25.02 -16.19 -23.09
CA HIS A 89 24.56 -17.06 -24.17
C HIS A 89 24.52 -16.39 -25.55
N HIS A 90 25.47 -15.52 -25.83
CA HIS A 90 25.48 -14.76 -27.08
C HIS A 90 25.81 -15.63 -28.31
N PRO A 91 25.36 -15.20 -29.51
CA PRO A 91 25.60 -15.93 -30.76
C PRO A 91 27.02 -15.73 -31.29
N MET A 92 27.61 -16.81 -31.81
CA MET A 92 28.87 -16.82 -32.54
C MET A 92 28.67 -17.42 -33.93
N ARG A 93 29.41 -16.94 -34.94
CA ARG A 93 29.45 -17.55 -36.28
C ARG A 93 30.62 -18.53 -36.40
N PHE A 94 30.33 -19.77 -36.79
CA PHE A 94 31.33 -20.80 -37.05
C PHE A 94 30.98 -21.57 -38.33
N GLY A 95 31.85 -21.51 -39.34
CA GLY A 95 31.68 -22.29 -40.58
C GLY A 95 30.35 -22.05 -41.31
N GLY A 96 29.74 -20.86 -41.18
CA GLY A 96 28.43 -20.53 -41.74
C GLY A 96 27.23 -20.83 -40.83
N LEU A 97 27.44 -21.47 -39.68
CA LEU A 97 26.43 -21.71 -38.65
C LEU A 97 26.43 -20.61 -37.59
N ILE A 98 25.26 -20.34 -36.99
CA ILE A 98 25.14 -19.51 -35.80
C ILE A 98 24.93 -20.42 -34.59
N VAL A 99 25.86 -20.37 -33.65
CA VAL A 99 25.91 -21.25 -32.49
C VAL A 99 25.97 -20.43 -31.21
N CYS A 100 25.52 -21.00 -30.10
CA CYS A 100 25.66 -20.39 -28.78
C CYS A 100 27.05 -20.72 -28.24
N GLU A 101 27.86 -19.69 -27.96
CA GLU A 101 29.26 -19.88 -27.54
C GLU A 101 29.35 -20.73 -26.27
N LEU A 102 28.64 -20.32 -25.22
CA LEU A 102 28.68 -20.97 -23.92
C LEU A 102 28.14 -22.41 -23.96
N CYS A 103 27.00 -22.64 -24.62
CA CYS A 103 26.42 -23.99 -24.71
C CYS A 103 27.26 -24.94 -25.58
N SER A 104 28.00 -24.39 -26.56
CA SER A 104 28.88 -25.19 -27.40
C SER A 104 30.26 -25.43 -26.77
N THR A 105 30.46 -24.94 -25.53
CA THR A 105 31.72 -25.05 -24.77
C THR A 105 32.94 -24.64 -25.60
N TRP A 106 32.82 -23.52 -26.31
CA TRP A 106 33.92 -22.92 -27.05
C TRP A 106 34.95 -22.32 -26.10
N ASP A 107 36.25 -22.57 -26.34
CA ASP A 107 37.35 -22.04 -25.51
C ASP A 107 38.15 -20.90 -26.18
N GLY A 108 37.72 -20.42 -27.34
CA GLY A 108 38.48 -19.50 -28.18
C GLY A 108 39.15 -20.14 -29.39
N SER A 109 39.31 -21.47 -29.39
CA SER A 109 40.03 -22.21 -30.44
C SER A 109 39.29 -23.43 -30.98
N ARG A 110 38.53 -24.13 -30.13
CA ARG A 110 37.75 -25.31 -30.49
C ARG A 110 36.54 -25.49 -29.59
N PHE A 111 35.57 -26.30 -30.04
CA PHE A 111 34.45 -26.75 -29.22
C PHE A 111 34.85 -27.99 -28.42
N HIS A 112 34.49 -28.04 -27.14
CA HIS A 112 34.76 -29.18 -26.26
C HIS A 112 33.54 -30.08 -26.04
N GLY A 113 32.45 -29.83 -26.77
CA GLY A 113 31.18 -30.50 -26.56
C GLY A 113 30.26 -30.43 -27.78
N LEU A 114 28.96 -30.63 -27.53
CA LEU A 114 27.94 -30.57 -28.56
C LEU A 114 27.80 -29.14 -29.09
N ILE A 115 28.00 -28.96 -30.39
CA ILE A 115 27.72 -27.68 -31.05
C ILE A 115 26.21 -27.41 -30.94
N THR A 116 25.87 -26.32 -30.26
CA THR A 116 24.48 -25.94 -29.97
C THR A 116 24.10 -24.73 -30.81
N ALA A 117 23.09 -24.88 -31.68
CA ALA A 117 22.57 -23.78 -32.47
C ALA A 117 22.03 -22.65 -31.57
N HIS A 118 22.20 -21.41 -32.02
CA HIS A 118 21.57 -20.25 -31.39
C HIS A 118 20.27 -19.87 -32.14
N PRO A 119 19.17 -19.54 -31.46
CA PRO A 119 19.01 -19.46 -30.01
C PRO A 119 18.97 -20.85 -29.35
N CYS A 120 19.73 -21.01 -28.27
CA CYS A 120 19.75 -22.27 -27.52
C CYS A 120 18.52 -22.36 -26.59
N ARG A 121 18.30 -23.54 -25.99
CA ARG A 121 17.15 -23.78 -25.09
C ARG A 121 17.05 -22.75 -23.96
N THR A 122 18.18 -22.36 -23.38
CA THR A 122 18.22 -21.35 -22.30
C THR A 122 17.66 -20.01 -22.75
N VAL A 123 18.14 -19.51 -23.90
CA VAL A 123 17.67 -18.25 -24.49
C VAL A 123 16.20 -18.34 -24.90
N ASN A 124 15.76 -19.47 -25.45
CA ASN A 124 14.35 -19.66 -25.82
C ASN A 124 13.41 -19.61 -24.60
N VAL A 125 13.78 -20.26 -23.49
CA VAL A 125 12.99 -20.20 -22.25
C VAL A 125 12.93 -18.76 -21.72
N LEU A 126 14.05 -18.03 -21.77
CA LEU A 126 14.11 -16.64 -21.36
C LEU A 126 13.19 -15.75 -22.23
N ASN A 127 13.23 -15.91 -23.55
CA ASN A 127 12.36 -15.17 -24.47
C ASN A 127 10.87 -15.50 -24.28
N GLN A 128 10.53 -16.77 -24.00
CA GLN A 128 9.16 -17.17 -23.71
C GLN A 128 8.63 -16.57 -22.40
N SER A 129 9.48 -16.46 -21.38
CA SER A 129 9.12 -15.83 -20.11
C SER A 129 8.83 -14.33 -20.25
N GLN A 130 9.38 -13.67 -21.27
CA GLN A 130 9.07 -12.26 -21.57
C GLN A 130 7.70 -12.11 -22.24
N ALA A 131 7.30 -13.06 -23.09
CA ALA A 131 6.01 -12.97 -23.79
C ALA A 131 4.79 -13.24 -22.87
N ALA A 132 5.02 -13.83 -21.70
CA ALA A 132 3.99 -14.22 -20.74
C ALA A 132 3.82 -13.23 -19.56
N ALA A 133 4.70 -12.24 -19.44
CA ALA A 133 4.67 -11.19 -18.42
C ALA A 133 4.02 -9.91 -18.97
#